data_AF-A0A926TNI7-F1
#
_entry.id   AF-A0A926TNI7-F1
#
_cell.length_a   1.000
_cell.length_b   1.000
_cell.length_c   1.000
_cell.angle_alpha   90.00
_cell.angle_beta   90.00
_cell.angle_gamma   90.00
#
_symmetry.space_group_name_H-M   'P 1'
#
loop_
_entity.id
_entity.type
_entity.pdbx_description
1 polymer ?
#
loop_
_entity_poly.entity_id
_entity_poly.type
_entity_poly.pdbx_seq_one_letter_code
_entity_poly.pdbx_strand_id
1 'polypeptide(L)'
;MQLTYRGAHYNYTPGGAEADREANVFRALRPTYQLHYRGTVYAVDPNVEPRRSVAQPVGPLHYRGVAYSLNGETFPTSRKAVPVVPSRPAFNRKAASPAEFAAVHRDNLYKNLQHRLQVARDKQDQTLINLLERELQQIV
;
A
#
# COMPACT_ATOMS: atom_id res chain seq x y z
N MET A 1 1.18 10.95 24.84
CA MET A 1 2.18 9.89 25.05
C MET A 1 3.56 10.46 24.72
N GLN A 2 4.62 10.14 25.47
CA GLN A 2 5.97 10.62 25.15
C GLN A 2 6.70 9.55 24.33
N LEU A 3 7.18 9.91 23.14
CA LEU A 3 7.83 9.01 22.19
C LEU A 3 9.30 9.39 22.02
N THR A 4 10.15 8.39 21.79
CA THR A 4 11.59 8.59 21.58
C THR A 4 12.00 7.97 20.25
N TYR A 5 12.58 8.76 19.34
CA TYR A 5 13.10 8.29 18.07
C TYR A 5 14.51 8.87 17.85
N ARG A 6 15.50 8.00 17.59
CA ARG A 6 16.92 8.36 17.40
C ARG A 6 17.50 9.27 18.50
N GLY A 7 17.12 9.03 19.75
CA GLY A 7 17.59 9.82 20.91
C GLY A 7 16.92 11.18 21.09
N ALA A 8 15.97 11.55 20.22
CA ALA A 8 15.15 12.73 20.39
C ALA A 8 13.79 12.36 21.00
N HIS A 9 13.36 13.15 21.98
CA HIS A 9 12.09 12.96 22.69
C HIS A 9 11.03 13.92 22.14
N TYR A 10 9.83 13.39 21.91
CA TYR A 10 8.70 14.16 21.41
C TYR A 10 7.45 13.85 22.22
N ASN A 11 6.69 14.88 22.55
CA ASN A 11 5.38 14.72 23.17
C ASN A 11 4.33 14.52 22.07
N TYR A 12 3.85 13.29 21.94
CA TYR A 12 2.76 12.95 21.04
C TYR A 12 1.42 13.29 21.69
N THR A 13 0.70 14.24 21.10
CA THR A 13 -0.69 14.57 21.40
C THR A 13 -1.61 13.85 20.41
N PRO A 14 -2.20 12.69 20.77
CA PRO A 14 -3.19 12.04 19.91
C PRO A 14 -4.44 12.93 19.87
N GLY A 15 -4.69 13.58 18.73
CA GLY A 15 -5.86 14.45 18.54
C GLY A 15 -5.57 15.84 17.95
N GLY A 16 -4.35 16.11 17.48
CA GLY A 16 -3.98 17.40 16.90
C GLY A 16 -4.48 17.63 15.46
N ALA A 17 -5.78 17.51 15.17
CA ALA A 17 -6.34 18.11 13.96
C ALA A 17 -6.25 19.65 13.99
N GLU A 18 -5.95 20.23 15.15
CA GLU A 18 -5.72 21.67 15.35
C GLU A 18 -4.24 22.08 15.18
N ALA A 19 -3.29 21.14 15.16
CA ALA A 19 -1.85 21.45 15.05
C ALA A 19 -1.36 21.67 13.60
N ASP A 20 -2.18 21.37 12.60
CA ASP A 20 -1.89 21.68 11.19
C ASP A 20 -2.16 23.15 10.83
N ARG A 21 -2.70 23.95 11.76
CA ARG A 21 -3.02 25.37 11.50
C ARG A 21 -1.81 26.30 11.62
N GLU A 22 -0.80 25.97 12.43
CA GLU A 22 0.28 26.93 12.76
C GLU A 22 1.64 26.61 12.12
N ALA A 23 1.77 25.53 11.36
CA ALA A 23 3.00 25.21 10.59
C ALA A 23 2.96 25.67 9.12
N ASN A 24 1.95 26.44 8.71
CA ASN A 24 1.77 26.88 7.32
C ASN A 24 2.46 28.22 7.00
N VAL A 25 3.68 28.42 7.48
CA VAL A 25 4.55 29.51 7.01
C VAL A 25 4.89 29.34 5.51
N PHE A 26 4.70 28.14 4.94
CA PHE A 26 4.89 27.83 3.52
C PHE A 26 3.62 27.89 2.67
N ARG A 27 2.55 28.56 3.12
CA ARG A 27 1.35 28.81 2.28
C ARG A 27 1.57 29.94 1.27
N ALA A 28 2.76 29.99 0.64
CA ALA A 28 2.90 30.70 -0.62
C ALA A 28 1.96 29.99 -1.61
N LEU A 29 0.96 30.71 -2.11
CA LEU A 29 0.04 30.23 -3.14
C LEU A 29 0.89 29.57 -4.23
N ARG A 30 0.73 28.26 -4.41
CA ARG A 30 1.50 27.53 -5.42
C ARG A 30 0.78 27.71 -6.76
N PRO A 31 1.49 28.01 -7.86
CA PRO A 31 0.84 28.11 -9.14
C PRO A 31 0.20 26.77 -9.52
N THR A 32 -0.97 26.83 -10.16
CA THR A 32 -1.57 25.68 -10.83
C THR A 32 -0.56 25.11 -11.83
N TYR A 33 -0.40 23.79 -11.86
CA TYR A 33 0.53 23.13 -12.77
C TYR A 33 -0.14 22.01 -13.57
N GLN A 34 0.45 21.68 -14.71
CA GLN A 34 -0.06 20.66 -15.61
C GLN A 34 0.73 19.36 -15.45
N LEU A 35 0.01 18.26 -15.32
CA LEU A 35 0.54 16.91 -15.21
C LEU A 35 0.22 16.14 -16.49
N HIS A 36 1.23 15.58 -17.15
CA HIS A 36 1.05 14.81 -18.36
C HIS A 36 1.17 13.32 -18.03
N TYR A 37 0.12 12.55 -18.26
CA TYR A 37 0.13 11.10 -18.04
C TYR A 37 -0.64 10.38 -19.14
N ARG A 38 0.04 9.46 -19.84
CA ARG A 38 -0.52 8.65 -20.95
C ARG A 38 -1.26 9.48 -22.02
N GLY A 39 -0.65 10.59 -22.45
CA GLY A 39 -1.25 11.47 -23.46
C GLY A 39 -2.40 12.35 -22.95
N THR A 40 -2.75 12.25 -21.66
CA THR A 40 -3.77 13.11 -21.02
C THR A 40 -3.09 14.19 -20.19
N VAL A 41 -3.61 15.42 -20.27
CA VAL A 41 -3.14 16.56 -19.47
C VAL A 41 -4.12 16.82 -18.33
N TYR A 42 -3.60 16.84 -17.10
CA TYR A 42 -4.33 17.09 -15.87
C TYR A 42 -3.93 18.45 -15.32
N ALA A 43 -4.90 19.36 -15.15
CA ALA A 43 -4.67 20.61 -14.43
C ALA A 43 -4.86 20.35 -12.93
N VAL A 44 -3.81 20.58 -12.14
CA VAL A 44 -3.85 20.41 -10.69
C VAL A 44 -3.69 21.77 -10.04
N ASP A 45 -4.73 22.21 -9.31
CA ASP A 45 -4.65 23.37 -8.44
C ASP A 45 -4.34 22.91 -7.00
N PRO A 46 -3.10 23.14 -6.53
CA PRO A 46 -2.67 22.73 -5.19
C PRO A 46 -3.28 23.57 -4.06
N ASN A 47 -3.97 24.67 -4.36
CA ASN A 47 -4.57 25.55 -3.36
C ASN A 47 -6.04 25.22 -3.07
N VAL A 48 -6.65 24.30 -3.81
CA VAL A 48 -8.03 23.88 -3.58
C VAL A 48 -8.09 23.07 -2.29
N GLU A 49 -8.95 23.50 -1.37
CA GLU A 49 -9.20 22.77 -0.13
C GLU A 49 -9.59 21.31 -0.45
N PRO A 50 -8.93 20.32 0.16
CA PRO A 50 -9.25 18.92 -0.09
C PRO A 50 -10.73 18.69 0.21
N ARG A 51 -11.45 18.12 -0.76
CA ARG A 51 -12.87 17.78 -0.59
C ARG A 51 -13.01 16.95 0.68
N ARG A 52 -13.75 17.47 1.66
CA ARG A 52 -14.12 16.74 2.87
C ARG A 52 -14.74 15.41 2.44
N SER A 53 -14.33 14.32 3.08
CA SER A 53 -14.91 13.01 2.82
C SER A 53 -16.42 13.10 3.02
N VAL A 54 -17.17 12.93 1.93
CA VAL A 54 -18.62 12.79 2.00
C VAL A 54 -18.88 11.53 2.81
N ALA A 55 -19.66 11.64 3.89
CA ALA A 55 -20.09 10.49 4.66
C ALA A 55 -20.80 9.52 3.71
N GLN A 56 -20.16 8.38 3.43
CA GLN A 56 -20.79 7.36 2.63
C GLN A 56 -21.95 6.77 3.44
N PRO A 57 -23.13 6.58 2.84
CA PRO A 57 -24.23 5.91 3.53
C PRO A 57 -23.74 4.51 3.93
N VAL A 58 -23.90 4.16 5.20
CA VAL A 58 -23.54 2.84 5.71
C VAL A 58 -24.55 1.84 5.13
N GLY A 59 -24.21 1.27 3.98
CA GLY A 59 -24.99 0.18 3.39
C GLY A 59 -24.85 -1.11 4.21
N PRO A 60 -25.86 -1.99 4.19
CA PRO A 60 -25.78 -3.25 4.91
C PRO A 60 -24.66 -4.13 4.33
N LEU A 61 -23.67 -4.45 5.17
CA LEU A 61 -22.58 -5.35 4.78
C LEU A 61 -23.08 -6.79 4.80
N HIS A 62 -22.80 -7.54 3.73
CA HIS A 62 -23.21 -8.94 3.62
C HIS A 62 -21.98 -9.83 3.41
N TYR A 63 -21.81 -10.84 4.26
CA TYR A 63 -20.79 -11.88 4.08
C TYR A 63 -21.48 -13.24 4.03
N ARG A 64 -21.30 -13.97 2.93
CA ARG A 64 -21.97 -15.27 2.69
C ARG A 64 -23.49 -15.23 2.90
N GLY A 65 -24.13 -14.13 2.52
CA GLY A 65 -25.59 -13.96 2.65
C GLY A 65 -26.07 -13.53 4.04
N VAL A 66 -25.18 -13.37 5.01
CA VAL A 66 -25.50 -12.87 6.36
C VAL A 66 -25.15 -11.39 6.45
N ALA A 67 -26.12 -10.57 6.85
CA ALA A 67 -25.89 -9.16 7.11
C ALA A 67 -25.13 -8.98 8.43
N TYR A 68 -24.11 -8.12 8.46
CA TYR A 68 -23.36 -7.80 9.67
C TYR A 68 -23.15 -6.29 9.81
N SER A 69 -23.08 -5.81 11.05
CA SER A 69 -22.82 -4.41 11.38
C SER A 69 -21.39 -4.27 11.95
N LEU A 70 -20.72 -3.16 11.66
CA LEU A 70 -19.38 -2.88 12.20
C LEU A 70 -19.41 -2.52 13.69
N ASN A 71 -20.60 -2.30 14.26
CA ASN A 71 -20.80 -1.88 15.65
C ASN A 71 -20.92 -3.08 16.62
N GLY A 72 -20.63 -4.30 16.17
CA GLY A 72 -20.59 -5.49 17.05
C GLY A 72 -21.94 -6.10 17.39
N GLU A 73 -23.06 -5.48 16.99
CA GLU A 73 -24.40 -6.01 17.19
C GLU A 73 -24.88 -6.76 15.94
N THR A 74 -24.80 -8.09 15.98
CA THR A 74 -25.37 -8.98 14.97
C THR A 74 -26.85 -9.20 15.27
N PHE A 75 -27.75 -8.56 14.52
CA PHE A 75 -29.17 -8.90 14.56
C PHE A 75 -29.39 -10.22 13.80
N PRO A 76 -29.86 -11.31 14.45
CA PRO A 76 -30.21 -12.52 13.74
C PRO A 76 -31.46 -12.24 12.90
N THR A 77 -31.27 -11.95 11.62
CA THR A 77 -32.39 -11.92 10.68
C THR A 77 -32.87 -13.35 10.50
N SER A 78 -33.94 -13.71 11.23
CA SER A 78 -34.74 -14.91 11.00
C SER A 78 -35.14 -15.00 9.53
N ARG A 79 -34.40 -15.77 8.73
CA ARG A 79 -34.83 -16.21 7.41
C ARG A 79 -34.85 -17.74 7.40
N LYS A 80 -36.06 -18.25 7.17
CA LYS A 80 -36.41 -19.65 7.01
C LYS A 80 -35.33 -20.38 6.21
N ALA A 81 -34.83 -21.46 6.79
CA ALA A 81 -33.83 -22.34 6.19
C ALA A 81 -34.36 -22.90 4.86
N VAL A 82 -33.66 -22.59 3.77
CA VAL A 82 -33.74 -23.35 2.53
C VAL A 82 -32.46 -24.18 2.47
N PRO A 83 -32.53 -25.51 2.29
CA PRO A 83 -31.34 -26.36 2.24
C PRO A 83 -30.66 -26.17 0.88
N VAL A 84 -29.53 -25.46 0.87
CA VAL A 84 -28.66 -25.37 -0.31
C VAL A 84 -27.59 -26.46 -0.20
N VAL A 85 -27.61 -27.36 -1.18
CA VAL A 85 -26.68 -28.47 -1.39
C VAL A 85 -25.21 -27.99 -1.34
N PRO A 86 -24.28 -28.73 -0.70
CA PRO A 86 -22.89 -28.29 -0.56
C PRO A 86 -22.15 -28.36 -1.90
N SER A 87 -21.95 -27.20 -2.53
CA SER A 87 -21.09 -27.07 -3.72
C SER A 87 -19.64 -26.79 -3.34
N ARG A 88 -18.83 -27.84 -3.53
CA ARG A 88 -17.38 -27.87 -3.87
C ARG A 88 -16.35 -27.57 -2.78
N PRO A 89 -15.19 -28.28 -2.81
CA PRO A 89 -14.16 -28.18 -1.80
C PRO A 89 -13.52 -26.79 -1.82
N ALA A 90 -13.36 -26.22 -0.64
CA ALA A 90 -12.55 -25.03 -0.44
C ALA A 90 -11.14 -25.29 -0.97
N PHE A 91 -10.70 -24.49 -1.94
CA PHE A 91 -9.30 -24.41 -2.30
C PHE A 91 -8.53 -23.94 -1.06
N ASN A 92 -7.92 -24.90 -0.36
CA ASN A 92 -6.94 -24.64 0.68
C ASN A 92 -5.72 -23.98 0.03
N ARG A 93 -5.76 -22.65 -0.12
CA ARG A 93 -4.55 -21.88 -0.35
C ARG A 93 -3.77 -21.94 0.96
N LYS A 94 -2.85 -22.91 1.06
CA LYS A 94 -1.80 -22.87 2.08
C LYS A 94 -1.14 -21.50 1.95
N ALA A 95 -1.34 -20.63 2.93
CA ALA A 95 -0.63 -19.37 2.99
C ALA A 95 0.85 -19.73 3.05
N ALA A 96 1.60 -19.38 2.00
CA ALA A 96 3.03 -19.65 1.92
C ALA A 96 3.70 -19.08 3.17
N SER A 97 4.52 -19.89 3.83
CA SER A 97 5.21 -19.44 5.04
C SER A 97 6.11 -18.24 4.73
N PRO A 98 6.36 -17.34 5.68
CA PRO A 98 7.28 -16.21 5.47
C PRO A 98 8.69 -16.65 5.02
N ALA A 99 9.09 -17.88 5.36
CA ALA A 99 10.33 -18.50 4.89
C ALA A 99 10.30 -18.86 3.40
N GLU A 100 9.19 -19.43 2.91
CA GLU A 100 8.98 -19.68 1.48
C GLU A 100 8.99 -18.38 0.68
N PHE A 101 8.36 -17.33 1.21
CA PHE A 101 8.39 -16.02 0.57
C PHE A 101 9.82 -15.45 0.49
N ALA A 102 10.59 -15.54 1.57
CA ALA A 102 11.99 -15.08 1.58
C ALA A 102 12.86 -15.84 0.58
N ALA A 103 12.64 -17.16 0.43
CA ALA A 103 13.34 -17.97 -0.56
C ALA A 103 13.00 -17.55 -2.00
N VAL A 104 11.70 -17.43 -2.32
CA VAL A 104 11.24 -16.97 -3.63
C VAL A 104 11.75 -15.55 -3.95
N HIS A 105 11.79 -14.68 -2.94
CA HIS A 105 12.33 -13.32 -3.12
C HIS A 105 13.81 -13.34 -3.48
N ARG A 106 14.64 -14.13 -2.77
CA ARG A 106 16.06 -14.30 -3.10
C ARG A 106 16.26 -14.84 -4.51
N ASP A 107 15.52 -15.88 -4.89
CA ASP A 107 15.60 -16.46 -6.24
C ASP A 107 15.26 -15.42 -7.32
N ASN A 108 14.25 -14.59 -7.08
CA ASN A 108 13.87 -13.52 -8.01
C ASN A 108 14.94 -12.42 -8.10
N LEU A 109 15.61 -12.07 -6.99
CA LEU A 109 16.73 -11.13 -7.01
C LEU A 109 17.90 -11.67 -7.84
N TYR A 110 18.28 -12.94 -7.64
CA TYR A 110 19.36 -13.58 -8.41
C TYR A 110 19.05 -13.62 -9.91
N LYS A 111 17.84 -14.04 -10.29
CA LYS A 111 17.42 -14.09 -11.71
C LYS A 111 17.45 -12.71 -12.37
N ASN A 112 16.95 -11.69 -11.68
CA ASN A 112 16.96 -10.32 -12.20
C ASN A 112 18.39 -9.78 -12.36
N LEU A 113 19.28 -10.03 -11.38
CA LEU A 113 20.68 -9.62 -11.48
C LEU A 113 21.43 -10.31 -12.61
N GLN A 114 21.26 -11.64 -12.76
CA GLN A 114 21.86 -12.40 -13.86
C GLN A 114 21.40 -11.87 -15.23
N HIS A 115 20.11 -11.60 -15.39
CA HIS A 115 19.57 -11.03 -16.61
C HIS A 115 20.16 -9.63 -16.89
N ARG A 116 20.21 -8.75 -15.87
CA ARG A 116 20.79 -7.41 -16.02
C ARG A 116 22.29 -7.46 -16.36
N LEU A 117 23.03 -8.39 -15.78
CA LEU A 117 24.44 -8.63 -16.11
C LEU A 117 24.61 -9.09 -17.56
N GLN A 118 23.75 -10.00 -18.03
CA GLN A 118 23.79 -10.44 -19.43
C GLN A 118 23.53 -9.27 -20.38
N VAL A 119 22.48 -8.49 -20.15
CA VAL A 119 22.16 -7.31 -20.96
C VAL A 119 23.29 -6.27 -20.92
N ALA A 120 23.93 -6.07 -19.76
CA ALA A 120 25.04 -5.13 -19.62
C ALA A 120 26.28 -5.62 -20.39
N ARG A 121 26.55 -6.93 -20.41
CA ARG A 121 27.61 -7.55 -21.21
C ARG A 121 27.36 -7.40 -22.71
N ASP A 122 26.13 -7.65 -23.14
CA ASP A 122 25.73 -7.49 -24.54
C ASP A 122 25.90 -6.03 -25.01
N LYS A 123 25.69 -5.07 -24.10
CA LYS A 123 25.88 -3.63 -24.35
C LYS A 123 27.30 -3.12 -24.07
N GLN A 124 28.21 -3.98 -23.60
CA GLN A 124 29.58 -3.65 -23.21
C GLN A 124 29.70 -2.49 -22.19
N ASP A 125 28.68 -2.31 -21.33
CA ASP A 125 28.69 -1.28 -20.30
C ASP A 125 29.44 -1.77 -19.04
N GLN A 126 30.74 -1.51 -19.01
CA GLN A 126 31.63 -1.90 -17.92
C GLN A 126 31.27 -1.24 -16.59
N THR A 127 30.68 -0.04 -16.61
CA THR A 127 30.31 0.67 -15.38
C THR A 127 29.14 -0.03 -14.69
N LEU A 128 28.15 -0.45 -15.48
CA LEU A 128 26.99 -1.18 -15.01
C LEU A 128 27.36 -2.60 -14.53
N ILE A 129 28.26 -3.29 -15.24
CA ILE A 129 28.72 -4.62 -14.81
C ILE A 129 29.38 -4.55 -13.42
N ASN A 130 30.30 -3.61 -13.21
CA ASN A 130 30.98 -3.43 -11.92
C ASN A 130 30.00 -3.11 -10.77
N LEU A 131 28.94 -2.33 -11.05
CA LEU A 131 27.92 -2.01 -10.06
C LEU A 131 27.09 -3.25 -9.71
N LEU A 132 26.64 -4.01 -10.71
CA LEU A 132 25.84 -5.22 -10.51
C LEU A 132 26.62 -6.33 -9.79
N GLU A 133 27.93 -6.44 -10.02
CA GLU A 133 28.79 -7.38 -9.28
C GLU A 133 28.93 -6.99 -7.81
N ARG A 134 28.96 -5.69 -7.48
CA ARG A 134 28.90 -5.22 -6.09
C ARG A 134 27.55 -5.50 -5.44
N GLU A 135 26.44 -5.30 -6.16
CA GLU A 135 25.09 -5.65 -5.68
C GLU A 135 24.99 -7.16 -5.39
N LEU A 136 25.59 -8.01 -6.22
CA LEU A 136 25.63 -9.46 -5.99
C LEU A 136 26.33 -9.81 -4.68
N GLN A 137 27.46 -9.16 -4.38
CA GLN A 137 28.24 -9.39 -3.15
C GLN A 137 27.49 -8.97 -1.88
N GLN A 138 26.52 -8.04 -1.97
CA GLN A 138 25.73 -7.58 -0.82
C GLN A 138 24.53 -8.47 -0.49
N ILE A 139 24.13 -9.37 -1.40
CA ILE A 139 22.97 -10.24 -1.23
C ILE A 139 23.35 -11.56 -0.53
N VAL A 140 24.66 -11.86 -0.43
CA VAL A 140 25.23 -12.95 0.38
C VAL A 140 25.19 -12.59 1.86
#